data_AF-A0A0Q9L9L0-F1
#
_entry.id   AF-A0A0Q9L9L0-F1
#
_cell.length_a   1.000
_cell.length_b   1.000
_cell.length_c   1.000
_cell.angle_alpha   90.00
_cell.angle_beta   90.00
_cell.angle_gamma   90.00
#
_symmetry.space_group_name_H-M   'P 1'
#
loop_
_entity.id
_entity.type
_entity.pdbx_description
1 polymer ?
#
loop_
_entity_poly.entity_id
_entity_poly.type
_entity_poly.pdbx_seq_one_letter_code
_entity_poly.pdbx_strand_id
1 'polypeptide(L)'
;MTGMLALFHRNIHLKKNAVIEPLHTYDLPQGSKVSLDEKVQIGTPQKRMKHPLRMIQTEDSEGNMLFLITNRFDLSADEIGEMYRSRWAIETFFKWMKQHIKIKSFYGTSENAVMNQVWIALIAFCLLIMIKQETGVKHKLLQIYRWLKVFLWNTYDVWFAKMNRQPSRTSTGRKKKVIH
;
A
#
# COMPACT_ATOMS: atom_id res chain seq x y z
N MET A 1 -23.42 -8.60 8.21
CA MET A 1 -22.17 -9.42 8.23
C MET A 1 -20.99 -8.53 8.60
N THR A 2 -21.11 -7.83 9.74
CA THR A 2 -20.37 -6.57 10.01
C THR A 2 -19.52 -6.70 11.28
N GLY A 3 -19.04 -7.91 11.57
CA GLY A 3 -18.56 -8.29 12.90
C GLY A 3 -17.24 -9.06 12.96
N MET A 4 -16.35 -8.96 11.96
CA MET A 4 -15.10 -9.75 11.99
C MET A 4 -13.83 -9.02 11.50
N LEU A 5 -13.80 -7.68 11.55
CA LEU A 5 -12.64 -6.88 11.11
C LEU A 5 -12.18 -5.82 12.13
N ALA A 6 -12.55 -5.97 13.40
CA ALA A 6 -12.28 -4.96 14.44
C ALA A 6 -10.96 -5.15 15.24
N LEU A 7 -10.06 -6.07 14.85
CA LEU A 7 -8.83 -6.36 15.63
C LEU A 7 -7.49 -6.14 14.91
N PHE A 8 -7.46 -5.40 13.80
CA PHE A 8 -6.21 -4.83 13.25
C PHE A 8 -6.33 -3.29 13.19
N HIS A 9 -6.76 -2.70 14.30
CA HIS A 9 -6.97 -1.26 14.36
C HIS A 9 -5.62 -0.55 14.57
N ARG A 10 -5.26 0.24 13.56
CA ARG A 10 -4.13 1.19 13.46
C ARG A 10 -2.85 0.60 12.88
N ASN A 11 -2.53 1.06 11.67
CA ASN A 11 -1.22 1.65 11.43
C ASN A 11 -0.98 2.64 12.57
N ILE A 12 -0.41 2.21 13.69
CA ILE A 12 0.03 3.13 14.72
C ILE A 12 1.18 3.86 14.05
N HIS A 13 0.89 5.01 13.46
CA HIS A 13 1.86 6.08 13.37
C HIS A 13 2.16 6.41 14.82
N LEU A 14 3.11 5.67 15.40
CA LEU A 14 3.64 5.96 16.72
C LEU A 14 4.00 7.43 16.65
N LYS A 15 3.38 8.24 17.54
CA LYS A 15 3.79 9.63 17.67
C LYS A 15 5.31 9.61 17.84
N LYS A 16 6.04 10.56 17.26
CA LYS A 16 7.52 10.57 17.31
C LYS A 16 8.09 10.43 18.74
N ASN A 17 7.28 10.72 19.77
CA ASN A 17 7.63 10.65 21.18
C ASN A 17 7.02 9.42 21.90
N ALA A 18 6.59 8.39 21.16
CA ALA A 18 6.09 7.16 21.76
C ALA A 18 7.27 6.42 22.40
N VAL A 19 7.22 6.26 23.72
CA VAL A 19 8.22 5.50 24.47
C VAL A 19 7.92 4.02 24.25
N ILE A 20 8.90 3.30 23.70
CA ILE A 20 8.85 1.86 23.41
C ILE A 20 10.00 1.24 24.19
N GLU A 21 9.66 0.36 25.12
CA GLU A 21 10.65 -0.38 25.90
C GLU A 21 10.61 -1.84 25.45
N PRO A 22 11.71 -2.38 24.88
CA PRO A 22 11.79 -3.80 24.56
C PRO A 22 11.86 -4.62 25.85
N LEU A 23 11.02 -5.66 25.92
CA LEU A 23 10.98 -6.60 27.04
C LEU A 23 11.68 -7.91 26.68
N HIS A 24 11.53 -8.36 25.44
CA HIS A 24 12.11 -9.61 24.96
C HIS A 24 12.25 -9.57 23.44
N THR A 25 13.37 -10.07 22.92
CA THR A 25 13.62 -10.20 21.48
C THR A 25 13.51 -11.67 21.12
N TYR A 26 12.71 -11.97 20.10
CA TYR A 26 12.49 -13.32 19.58
C TYR A 26 13.52 -13.63 18.50
N ASP A 27 14.00 -14.88 18.48
CA ASP A 27 14.87 -15.36 17.41
C ASP A 27 14.07 -15.52 16.11
N LEU A 28 14.68 -15.11 15.00
CA LEU A 28 14.09 -15.20 13.68
C LEU A 28 14.60 -16.46 12.96
N PRO A 29 13.71 -17.18 12.23
CA PRO A 29 14.13 -18.31 11.43
C PRO A 29 15.04 -17.88 10.27
N GLN A 30 15.91 -18.79 9.84
CA GLN A 30 16.83 -18.53 8.73
C GLN A 30 16.05 -18.23 7.43
N GLY A 31 16.29 -17.06 6.84
CA GLY A 31 15.59 -16.61 5.63
C GLY A 31 14.29 -15.83 5.86
N SER A 32 14.01 -15.41 7.10
CA SER A 32 12.86 -14.55 7.40
C SER A 32 12.91 -13.23 6.61
N LYS A 33 11.73 -12.74 6.19
CA LYS A 33 11.57 -11.42 5.56
C LYS A 33 11.40 -10.29 6.60
N VAL A 34 11.37 -10.67 7.87
CA VAL A 34 11.34 -9.80 9.02
C VAL A 34 12.78 -9.57 9.49
N SER A 35 13.09 -8.34 9.89
CA SER A 35 14.40 -7.95 10.41
C SER A 35 14.46 -7.85 11.93
N LEU A 36 13.31 -7.73 12.60
CA LEU A 36 13.22 -7.71 14.06
C LEU A 36 11.87 -8.24 14.52
N ASP A 37 11.85 -8.98 15.62
CA ASP A 37 10.64 -9.40 16.31
C ASP A 37 10.82 -9.28 17.83
N GLU A 38 10.06 -8.40 18.46
CA GLU A 38 10.21 -8.06 19.86
C GLU A 38 8.88 -7.97 20.60
N LYS A 39 8.84 -8.45 21.82
CA LYS A 39 7.82 -8.08 22.79
C LYS A 39 8.19 -6.75 23.39
N VAL A 40 7.31 -5.76 23.27
CA VAL A 40 7.51 -4.39 23.72
C VAL A 40 6.40 -3.94 24.66
N GLN A 41 6.71 -3.02 25.57
CA GLN A 41 5.69 -2.26 26.28
C GLN A 41 5.68 -0.83 25.74
N ILE A 42 4.50 -0.33 25.39
CA ILE A 42 4.34 1.01 24.81
C ILE A 42 3.72 1.98 25.83
N GLY A 43 4.28 3.18 25.92
CA GLY A 43 3.78 4.29 26.72
C GLY A 43 4.81 4.85 27.70
N THR A 44 4.54 6.04 28.24
CA THR A 44 5.41 6.65 29.25
C THR A 44 5.25 5.93 30.60
N PRO A 45 6.19 6.07 31.55
CA PRO A 45 6.07 5.47 32.88
C PRO A 45 4.74 5.80 33.58
N GLN A 46 4.20 7.00 33.35
CA GLN A 46 2.94 7.48 33.94
C GLN A 46 1.69 6.97 33.20
N LYS A 47 1.81 6.57 31.93
CA LYS A 47 0.67 6.16 31.09
C LYS A 47 1.05 5.03 30.14
N ARG A 48 1.48 3.93 30.74
CA ARG A 48 1.88 2.71 30.03
C ARG A 48 0.66 1.86 29.71
N MET A 49 0.68 1.21 28.55
CA MET A 49 -0.31 0.18 28.25
C MET A 49 -0.19 -0.96 29.27
N LYS A 50 -1.33 -1.52 29.71
CA LYS A 50 -1.32 -2.62 30.69
C LYS A 50 -0.73 -3.91 30.13
N HIS A 51 -1.03 -4.21 28.87
CA HIS A 51 -0.58 -5.44 28.22
C HIS A 51 0.59 -5.16 27.28
N PRO A 52 1.62 -6.02 27.29
CA PRO A 52 2.70 -5.96 26.31
C PRO A 52 2.15 -6.25 24.90
N LEU A 53 2.82 -5.68 23.92
CA LEU A 53 2.54 -5.85 22.51
C LEU A 53 3.74 -6.52 21.84
N ARG A 54 3.57 -6.98 20.61
CA ARG A 54 4.64 -7.47 19.74
C ARG A 54 4.91 -6.43 18.67
N MET A 55 6.18 -6.12 18.47
CA MET A 55 6.70 -5.24 17.45
C MET A 55 7.50 -6.05 16.45
N ILE A 56 7.16 -5.91 15.18
CA ILE A 56 7.82 -6.60 14.07
C ILE A 56 8.35 -5.55 13.11
N GLN A 57 9.62 -5.64 12.75
CA GLN A 57 10.25 -4.78 11.75
C GLN A 57 10.37 -5.53 10.43
N THR A 58 9.88 -4.94 9.34
CA THR A 58 9.98 -5.53 7.99
C THR A 58 10.11 -4.42 6.96
N GLU A 59 10.49 -4.78 5.73
CA GLU A 59 10.56 -3.84 4.61
C GLU A 59 9.28 -3.89 3.78
N ASP A 60 8.85 -2.74 3.28
CA ASP A 60 7.80 -2.66 2.27
C ASP A 60 8.32 -3.03 0.87
N SER A 61 7.43 -3.07 -0.13
CA SER A 61 7.80 -3.36 -1.52
C SER A 61 8.69 -2.29 -2.17
N GLU A 62 8.84 -1.13 -1.54
CA GLU A 62 9.67 -0.01 -1.98
C GLU A 62 11.00 0.07 -1.19
N GLY A 63 11.25 -0.87 -0.27
CA GLY A 63 12.45 -0.93 0.58
C GLY A 63 12.40 0.00 1.80
N ASN A 64 11.25 0.57 2.14
CA ASN A 64 11.11 1.39 3.33
C ASN A 64 10.91 0.50 4.57
N MET A 65 11.60 0.84 5.65
CA MET A 65 11.43 0.18 6.94
C MET A 65 10.04 0.45 7.52
N LEU A 66 9.33 -0.62 7.87
CA LEU A 66 8.03 -0.61 8.52
C LEU A 66 8.11 -1.25 9.90
N PHE A 67 7.43 -0.65 10.87
CA PHE A 67 7.21 -1.22 12.18
C PHE A 67 5.73 -1.60 12.32
N LEU A 68 5.48 -2.89 12.54
CA LEU A 68 4.16 -3.46 12.76
C LEU A 68 4.00 -3.72 14.25
N ILE A 69 2.85 -3.30 14.81
CA ILE A 69 2.52 -3.52 16.23
C ILE A 69 1.28 -4.40 16.29
N THR A 70 1.33 -5.49 17.05
CA THR A 70 0.23 -6.45 17.17
C THR A 70 0.13 -7.01 18.59
N ASN A 71 -1.06 -7.48 18.96
CA ASN A 71 -1.28 -8.26 20.17
C ASN A 71 -1.32 -9.78 19.89
N ARG A 72 -1.05 -10.19 18.65
CA ARG A 72 -1.02 -11.60 18.23
C ARG A 72 0.37 -12.21 18.42
N PHE A 73 0.44 -13.15 19.34
CA PHE A 73 1.63 -13.96 19.64
C PHE A 73 1.51 -15.40 19.12
N ASP A 74 0.34 -15.75 18.59
CA ASP A 74 -0.01 -17.07 18.06
C ASP A 74 0.52 -17.34 16.65
N LEU A 75 0.96 -16.30 15.94
CA LEU A 75 1.49 -16.38 14.58
C LEU A 75 3.00 -16.16 14.54
N SER A 76 3.66 -16.63 13.48
CA SER A 76 5.03 -16.24 13.17
C SER A 76 5.13 -14.77 12.73
N ALA A 77 6.32 -14.18 12.84
CA ALA A 77 6.55 -12.80 12.41
C ALA A 77 6.33 -12.63 10.90
N ASP A 78 6.72 -13.63 10.10
CA ASP A 78 6.52 -13.65 8.66
C ASP A 78 5.04 -13.70 8.27
N GLU A 79 4.21 -14.51 8.95
CA GLU A 79 2.77 -14.54 8.72
C GLU A 79 2.13 -13.19 9.02
N ILE A 80 2.51 -12.54 10.12
CA ILE A 80 2.02 -11.21 10.46
C ILE A 80 2.44 -10.18 9.39
N GLY A 81 3.68 -10.26 8.92
CA GLY A 81 4.18 -9.44 7.82
C GLY A 81 3.36 -9.63 6.53
N GLU A 82 3.03 -10.87 6.18
CA GLU A 82 2.25 -11.19 4.98
C GLU A 82 0.79 -10.74 5.10
N MET A 83 0.17 -10.90 6.27
CA MET A 83 -1.16 -10.36 6.54
C MET A 83 -1.20 -8.84 6.36
N TYR A 84 -0.15 -8.15 6.80
CA TYR A 84 -0.04 -6.70 6.62
C TYR A 84 0.11 -6.31 5.15
N ARG A 85 0.94 -7.01 4.37
CA ARG A 85 1.07 -6.80 2.92
C ARG A 85 -0.26 -6.99 2.19
N SER A 86 -0.97 -8.08 2.51
CA SER A 86 -2.29 -8.38 1.96
C SER A 86 -3.30 -7.27 2.26
N ARG A 87 -3.32 -6.77 3.50
CA ARG A 87 -4.18 -5.66 3.90
C ARG A 87 -3.86 -4.37 3.13
N TRP A 88 -2.57 -4.06 2.94
CA TRP A 88 -2.15 -2.89 2.18
C TRP A 88 -2.52 -2.98 0.70
N ALA A 89 -2.47 -4.17 0.11
CA ALA A 89 -2.96 -4.40 -1.24
C ALA A 89 -4.46 -4.05 -1.36
N ILE A 90 -5.27 -4.47 -0.39
CA ILE A 90 -6.71 -4.14 -0.32
C ILE A 90 -6.93 -2.61 -0.19
N GLU A 91 -6.18 -1.93 0.68
CA GLU A 91 -6.27 -0.46 0.81
C GLU A 91 -5.89 0.26 -0.49
N THR A 92 -4.82 -0.18 -1.13
CA THR A 92 -4.36 0.37 -2.41
C THR A 92 -5.39 0.15 -3.50
N PHE A 93 -6.02 -1.02 -3.53
CA PHE A 93 -7.14 -1.34 -4.42
C PHE A 93 -8.31 -0.37 -4.19
N PHE A 94 -8.81 -0.21 -2.96
CA PHE A 94 -9.92 0.70 -2.69
C PHE A 94 -9.58 2.17 -2.94
N LYS A 95 -8.33 2.57 -2.72
CA LYS A 95 -7.84 3.91 -3.07
C LYS A 95 -7.88 4.14 -4.57
N TRP A 96 -7.39 3.17 -5.36
CA TRP A 96 -7.48 3.21 -6.82
C TRP A 96 -8.95 3.28 -7.27
N MET A 97 -9.79 2.41 -6.70
CA MET A 97 -11.22 2.36 -6.98
C MET A 97 -11.87 3.74 -6.79
N LYS A 98 -11.67 4.40 -5.65
CA LYS A 98 -12.20 5.75 -5.40
C LYS A 98 -11.63 6.82 -6.34
N GLN A 99 -10.37 6.69 -6.76
CA GLN A 99 -9.73 7.65 -7.67
C GLN A 99 -10.22 7.53 -9.12
N HIS A 100 -10.56 6.33 -9.54
CA HIS A 100 -10.84 5.98 -10.94
C HIS A 100 -12.34 5.78 -11.20
N ILE A 101 -13.07 5.26 -10.23
CA ILE A 101 -14.54 5.31 -10.15
C ILE A 101 -14.96 6.70 -9.64
N LYS A 102 -14.47 7.77 -10.26
CA LYS A 102 -15.14 9.07 -10.14
C LYS A 102 -16.46 8.94 -10.89
N ILE A 103 -17.47 8.47 -10.16
CA ILE A 103 -18.87 8.57 -10.55
C ILE A 103 -19.22 10.06 -10.53
N LYS A 104 -18.76 10.81 -11.53
CA LYS A 104 -19.12 12.22 -11.69
C LYS A 104 -20.60 12.37 -12.08
N SER A 105 -21.13 11.35 -12.75
CA SER A 105 -22.55 11.06 -12.84
C SER A 105 -22.67 9.55 -13.02
N PHE A 106 -23.63 8.93 -12.35
CA PHE A 106 -24.01 7.58 -12.73
C PHE A 106 -24.62 7.67 -14.13
N TYR A 107 -24.10 6.91 -15.11
CA TYR A 107 -24.75 6.81 -16.44
C TYR A 107 -26.18 6.25 -16.34
N GLY A 108 -26.52 5.61 -15.22
CA GLY A 108 -27.88 5.31 -14.77
C GLY A 108 -27.87 5.06 -13.26
N THR A 109 -28.89 5.50 -12.54
CA THR A 109 -29.00 5.38 -11.07
C THR A 109 -29.58 4.03 -10.62
N SER A 110 -29.87 3.12 -11.55
CA SER A 110 -30.36 1.78 -11.22
C SER A 110 -29.27 0.94 -10.57
N GLU A 111 -29.66 0.08 -9.64
CA GLU A 111 -28.74 -0.85 -8.94
C GLU A 111 -27.86 -1.63 -9.92
N ASN A 112 -28.46 -2.15 -11.00
CA ASN A 112 -27.74 -2.87 -12.05
C ASN A 112 -26.70 -2.02 -12.77
N ALA A 113 -27.00 -0.74 -13.04
CA ALA A 113 -26.05 0.16 -13.69
C ALA A 113 -24.86 0.48 -12.79
N VAL A 114 -25.11 0.67 -11.49
CA VAL A 114 -24.05 0.83 -10.49
C VAL A 114 -23.19 -0.44 -10.41
N MET A 115 -23.84 -1.59 -10.35
CA MET A 115 -23.15 -2.87 -10.21
C MET A 115 -22.28 -3.17 -11.43
N ASN A 116 -22.78 -2.93 -12.64
CA ASN A 116 -22.01 -3.05 -13.87
C ASN A 116 -20.80 -2.10 -13.91
N GLN A 117 -20.94 -0.86 -13.41
CA GLN A 117 -19.80 0.07 -13.33
C GLN A 117 -18.71 -0.43 -12.38
N VAL A 118 -19.09 -1.04 -11.25
CA VAL A 118 -18.15 -1.68 -10.33
C VAL A 118 -17.45 -2.86 -11.01
N TRP A 119 -18.19 -3.76 -11.67
CA TRP A 119 -17.61 -4.89 -12.39
C TRP A 119 -16.63 -4.47 -13.49
N ILE A 120 -16.99 -3.47 -14.31
CA ILE A 120 -16.11 -2.96 -15.36
C ILE A 120 -14.83 -2.34 -14.75
N ALA A 121 -14.96 -1.60 -13.66
CA ALA A 121 -13.80 -1.02 -12.98
C ALA A 121 -12.87 -2.09 -12.38
N LEU A 122 -13.43 -3.18 -11.84
CA LEU A 122 -12.67 -4.34 -11.36
C LEU A 122 -11.90 -5.01 -12.50
N ILE A 123 -12.58 -5.31 -13.62
CA ILE A 123 -11.97 -5.94 -14.79
C ILE A 123 -10.85 -5.06 -15.34
N ALA A 124 -11.10 -3.75 -15.51
CA ALA A 124 -10.09 -2.80 -15.98
C ALA A 124 -8.87 -2.72 -15.06
N PHE A 125 -9.07 -2.80 -13.73
CA PHE A 125 -7.97 -2.81 -12.76
C PHE A 125 -7.10 -4.06 -12.90
N CYS A 126 -7.72 -5.24 -12.97
CA CYS A 126 -7.01 -6.50 -13.15
C CYS A 126 -6.18 -6.48 -14.44
N LEU A 127 -6.78 -6.04 -15.55
CA LEU A 127 -6.07 -5.91 -16.83
C LEU A 127 -4.88 -4.93 -16.75
N LEU A 128 -5.03 -3.80 -16.06
CA LEU A 128 -3.92 -2.85 -15.88
C LEU A 128 -2.77 -3.43 -15.05
N ILE A 129 -3.08 -4.22 -14.01
CA ILE A 129 -2.05 -4.93 -13.23
C ILE A 129 -1.34 -5.95 -14.11
N MET A 130 -2.09 -6.78 -14.84
CA MET A 130 -1.53 -7.77 -15.75
C MET A 130 -0.61 -7.13 -16.77
N ILE A 131 -1.07 -6.04 -17.43
CA ILE A 131 -0.23 -5.31 -18.40
C ILE A 131 1.04 -4.79 -17.73
N LYS A 132 0.96 -4.23 -16.51
CA LYS A 132 2.16 -3.77 -15.80
C LYS A 132 3.13 -4.91 -15.50
N GLN A 133 2.63 -6.09 -15.14
CA GLN A 133 3.44 -7.27 -14.86
C GLN A 133 4.12 -7.80 -16.14
N GLU A 134 3.36 -7.97 -17.22
CA GLU A 134 3.85 -8.45 -18.52
C GLU A 134 4.88 -7.50 -19.15
N THR A 135 4.64 -6.19 -19.06
CA THR A 135 5.53 -5.20 -19.69
C THR A 135 6.77 -4.87 -18.87
N GLY A 136 6.82 -5.25 -17.58
CA GLY A 136 7.97 -5.00 -16.70
C GLY A 136 8.32 -3.51 -16.52
N VAL A 137 7.44 -2.58 -16.92
CA VAL A 137 7.75 -1.14 -16.91
C VAL A 137 7.80 -0.60 -15.48
N LYS A 138 8.81 0.24 -15.20
CA LYS A 138 8.98 0.89 -13.87
C LYS A 138 7.95 2.00 -13.58
N HIS A 139 7.00 2.24 -14.48
CA HIS A 139 6.00 3.29 -14.32
C HIS A 139 4.96 2.94 -13.25
N LYS A 140 4.48 3.98 -12.55
CA LYS A 140 3.36 3.83 -11.60
C LYS A 140 2.09 3.44 -12.35
N LEU A 141 1.24 2.59 -11.75
CA LEU A 141 0.00 2.10 -12.34
C LEU A 141 -0.93 3.24 -12.82
N LEU A 142 -1.00 4.32 -12.04
CA LEU A 142 -1.74 5.53 -12.38
C LEU A 142 -1.25 6.19 -13.69
N GLN A 143 0.05 6.15 -13.96
CA GLN A 143 0.63 6.75 -15.16
C GLN A 143 0.25 5.93 -16.40
N ILE A 144 0.33 4.60 -16.29
CA ILE A 144 -0.08 3.64 -17.33
C ILE A 144 -1.55 3.87 -17.68
N TYR A 145 -2.41 3.95 -16.67
CA TYR A 145 -3.84 4.24 -16.84
C TYR A 145 -4.11 5.60 -17.50
N ARG A 146 -3.37 6.66 -17.14
CA ARG A 146 -3.53 7.98 -17.76
C ARG A 146 -3.21 7.93 -19.25
N TRP A 147 -2.15 7.23 -19.64
CA TRP A 147 -1.84 7.05 -21.05
C TRP A 147 -2.89 6.20 -21.75
N LEU A 148 -3.40 5.13 -21.12
CA LEU A 148 -4.49 4.34 -21.68
C LEU A 148 -5.71 5.23 -21.99
N LYS A 149 -6.06 6.15 -21.09
CA LYS A 149 -7.15 7.12 -21.33
C LYS A 149 -6.89 8.07 -22.49
N VAL A 150 -5.65 8.55 -22.64
CA VAL A 150 -5.27 9.47 -23.73
C VAL A 150 -5.23 8.75 -25.08
N PHE A 151 -4.72 7.52 -25.09
CA PHE A 151 -4.54 6.72 -26.30
C PHE A 151 -5.67 5.72 -26.55
N LEU A 152 -6.83 5.89 -25.90
CA LEU A 152 -7.97 4.96 -25.99
C LEU A 152 -8.45 4.75 -27.43
N TRP A 153 -8.31 5.79 -28.26
CA TRP A 153 -8.72 5.81 -29.67
C TRP A 153 -7.58 5.56 -30.66
N ASN A 154 -6.41 5.16 -30.16
CA ASN A 154 -5.24 4.87 -31.00
C ASN A 154 -4.99 3.36 -31.03
N THR A 155 -4.17 2.91 -31.98
CA THR A 155 -3.68 1.52 -31.97
C THR A 155 -2.84 1.26 -30.72
N TYR A 156 -2.86 0.00 -30.27
CA TYR A 156 -2.14 -0.45 -29.09
C TYR A 156 -0.64 -0.10 -29.15
N ASP A 157 -0.04 -0.14 -30.34
CA ASP A 157 1.39 0.11 -30.56
C ASP A 157 1.82 1.51 -30.09
N VAL A 158 0.97 2.52 -30.28
CA VAL A 158 1.26 3.91 -29.87
C VAL A 158 1.33 4.01 -28.35
N TRP A 159 0.40 3.36 -27.67
CA TRP A 159 0.37 3.32 -26.21
C TRP A 159 1.54 2.52 -25.66
N PHE A 160 1.84 1.36 -26.26
CA PHE A 160 2.95 0.50 -25.87
C PHE A 160 4.31 1.18 -26.07
N ALA A 161 4.52 1.83 -27.21
CA ALA A 161 5.72 2.60 -27.49
C ALA A 161 5.91 3.74 -26.47
N LYS A 162 4.81 4.38 -26.02
CA LYS A 162 4.87 5.41 -24.98
C LYS A 162 5.28 4.85 -23.62
N MET A 163 4.80 3.65 -23.27
CA MET A 163 5.14 2.99 -22.01
C MET A 163 6.60 2.54 -21.94
N ASN A 164 7.20 2.16 -23.07
CA ASN A 164 8.60 1.74 -23.14
C ASN A 164 9.58 2.91 -23.32
N ARG A 165 9.08 4.14 -23.52
CA ARG A 165 9.93 5.31 -23.71
C ARG A 165 10.55 5.75 -22.38
N GLN A 166 11.89 5.70 -22.31
CA GLN A 166 12.64 6.25 -21.18
C GLN A 166 12.31 7.75 -20.98
N PRO A 167 12.10 8.21 -19.73
CA PRO A 167 11.77 9.61 -19.47
C PRO A 167 12.94 10.52 -19.89
N SER A 168 12.71 11.37 -20.90
CA SER A 168 13.78 12.20 -21.49
C SER A 168 14.04 13.53 -20.77
N ARG A 169 13.48 13.75 -19.58
CA ARG A 169 13.62 15.01 -18.85
C ARG A 169 13.77 14.80 -17.34
N THR A 170 14.99 15.02 -16.85
CA THR A 170 15.25 15.49 -15.49
C THR A 170 14.79 16.94 -15.44
N SER A 171 13.74 17.28 -14.69
CA SER A 171 13.49 18.68 -14.39
C SER A 171 14.63 19.16 -13.48
N THR A 172 15.39 20.14 -13.94
CA THR A 172 16.31 20.88 -13.07
C THR A 172 15.45 21.51 -11.99
N GLY A 173 15.47 20.93 -10.79
CA GLY A 173 14.71 21.43 -9.65
C GLY A 173 15.02 22.92 -9.43
N ARG A 174 14.00 23.69 -9.09
CA ARG A 174 14.10 25.11 -8.78
C ARG A 174 15.14 25.31 -7.66
N LYS A 175 16.35 25.77 -8.01
CA LYS A 175 17.38 26.15 -7.03
C LYS A 175 16.82 27.30 -6.20
N LYS A 176 16.66 27.09 -4.89
CA LYS A 176 16.33 28.17 -3.94
C LYS A 176 17.50 29.15 -3.96
N LYS A 177 17.27 30.39 -4.37
CA LYS A 177 18.25 31.48 -4.19
C LYS A 177 18.45 31.66 -2.68
N VAL A 178 19.67 31.39 -2.21
CA VAL A 178 20.13 31.83 -0.89
C VAL A 178 20.33 33.34 -1.01
N ILE A 179 19.56 34.11 -0.26
CA ILE A 179 19.78 35.55 -0.11
C ILE A 179 20.80 35.67 1.03
N HIS A 180 21.95 36.28 0.73
CA HIS A 180 22.98 36.62 1.71
C HIS A 180 22.54 37.81 2.55
#